data_AF-A0A1I2VKZ3-F1
#
_entry.id   AF-A0A1I2VKZ3-F1
#
_cell.length_a   1.000
_cell.length_b   1.000
_cell.length_c   1.000
_cell.angle_alpha   90.00
_cell.angle_beta   90.00
_cell.angle_gamma   90.00
#
_symmetry.space_group_name_H-M   'P 1'
#
loop_
_entity.id
_entity.type
_entity.pdbx_description
1 polymer ?
#
loop_
_entity_poly.entity_id
_entity_poly.type
_entity_poly.pdbx_seq_one_letter_code
_entity_poly.pdbx_strand_id
1 'polypeptide(L)'
;MREVDPMRSDASSAIALREGADLSGFRAAVRRLAAAGIPPERVIWSVGEAPGLFGAREPETEAPPLALPRGVGDLVTRVVPHRDPERYALLYTLVWRVLHGERRLLEVSSDPLVHRLERMAKAIARDLHKMHAFLRFRRVEGEEPERFVAWFEPDHHILEAAAPFFVGRFRSLHWTILTPEGSARWNTAELTFGPPGRREDAPAEDGFEAGWRDYYESTFNPARTNLAAMRAEMPKKYWRNLPETAAIPGLVRAAATRTETMIERVPRPAIKRDPVRAVAAMADQAPDSLEALNALIRRSEPLVPGATQAVLGEGPPGAAIAFVGEQPGDQEDRQGRPFVGPAGQLLSRAMAEAGIVRADAYLTNAVKHFKFEQRGKRRLHQNPTAGEVSHYRWWLERELDLVAPRLVVALGATAVLALAGRAIPVTRARGPAEFGRGYAGFITVHPSYLLRLPEGAKEEAYAAFVADLRRVGDLARTLAA
;
A
#
# COMPACT_ATOMS: atom_id res chain seq x y z
N MET A 1 -52.47 -8.30 -37.16
CA MET A 1 -51.35 -8.34 -38.12
C MET A 1 -50.54 -7.07 -37.91
N ARG A 2 -49.53 -7.12 -37.04
CA ARG A 2 -48.52 -6.05 -36.95
C ARG A 2 -47.35 -6.56 -37.77
N GLU A 3 -47.15 -5.95 -38.94
CA GLU A 3 -45.98 -6.20 -39.78
C GLU A 3 -44.73 -5.99 -38.94
N VAL A 4 -43.98 -7.08 -38.76
CA VAL A 4 -42.61 -7.05 -38.29
C VAL A 4 -41.81 -6.59 -39.49
N ASP A 5 -41.41 -5.33 -39.50
CA ASP A 5 -40.50 -4.75 -40.48
C ASP A 5 -39.16 -5.54 -40.45
N PRO A 6 -38.82 -6.34 -41.48
CA PRO A 6 -37.67 -7.22 -41.46
C PRO A 6 -36.37 -6.52 -41.93
N MET A 7 -36.32 -5.19 -42.02
CA MET A 7 -35.16 -4.45 -42.55
C MET A 7 -34.50 -3.47 -41.56
N ARG A 8 -34.33 -3.84 -40.28
CA ARG A 8 -33.35 -3.16 -39.41
C ARG A 8 -31.92 -3.57 -39.79
N SER A 9 -31.42 -2.95 -40.86
CA SER A 9 -30.03 -2.57 -41.13
C SER A 9 -28.93 -3.50 -40.58
N ASP A 10 -28.22 -4.16 -41.48
CA ASP A 10 -27.02 -4.98 -41.22
C ASP A 10 -25.77 -4.15 -40.86
N ALA A 11 -25.93 -2.86 -40.53
CA ALA A 11 -24.82 -1.94 -40.36
C ALA A 11 -24.11 -2.13 -39.01
N SER A 12 -22.80 -2.40 -39.08
CA SER A 12 -21.87 -2.29 -37.95
C SER A 12 -21.66 -0.82 -37.55
N SER A 13 -21.52 -0.55 -36.26
CA SER A 13 -21.16 0.78 -35.75
C SER A 13 -19.67 0.85 -35.46
N ALA A 14 -19.00 1.88 -35.98
CA ALA A 14 -17.60 2.15 -35.65
C ALA A 14 -17.55 3.26 -34.59
N ILE A 15 -16.68 3.11 -33.61
CA ILE A 15 -16.39 4.12 -32.61
C ILE A 15 -14.91 4.47 -32.71
N ALA A 16 -14.62 5.77 -32.88
CA ALA A 16 -13.28 6.31 -32.78
C ALA A 16 -13.06 6.92 -31.39
N LEU A 17 -11.98 6.50 -30.72
CA LEU A 17 -11.55 7.04 -29.44
C LEU A 17 -10.21 7.76 -29.59
N ARG A 18 -9.95 8.74 -28.73
CA ARG A 18 -8.66 9.43 -28.69
C ARG A 18 -7.55 8.45 -28.36
N GLU A 19 -6.36 8.70 -28.90
CA GLU A 19 -5.16 7.94 -28.56
C GLU A 19 -4.90 7.89 -27.05
N GLY A 20 -4.43 6.74 -26.57
CA GLY A 20 -4.18 6.48 -25.15
C GLY A 20 -5.42 6.00 -24.38
N ALA A 21 -5.63 6.58 -23.19
CA ALA A 21 -6.65 6.16 -22.22
C ALA A 21 -7.90 7.07 -22.26
N ASP A 22 -8.70 6.99 -23.32
CA ASP A 22 -9.88 7.85 -23.49
C ASP A 22 -11.11 7.38 -22.67
N LEU A 23 -11.13 7.69 -21.38
CA LEU A 23 -12.24 7.33 -20.49
C LEU A 23 -13.53 8.11 -20.78
N SER A 24 -13.42 9.41 -21.09
CA SER A 24 -14.58 10.26 -21.37
C SER A 24 -15.22 9.89 -22.69
N GLY A 25 -14.44 9.72 -23.76
CA GLY A 25 -14.89 9.26 -25.07
C GLY A 25 -15.54 7.89 -24.99
N PHE A 26 -14.91 6.94 -24.27
CA PHE A 26 -15.49 5.62 -24.05
C PHE A 26 -16.84 5.71 -23.33
N ARG A 27 -16.94 6.47 -22.22
CA ARG A 27 -18.21 6.64 -21.50
C ARG A 27 -19.30 7.26 -22.37
N ALA A 28 -18.96 8.23 -23.22
CA ALA A 28 -19.90 8.84 -24.14
C ALA A 28 -20.37 7.83 -25.21
N ALA A 29 -19.45 7.13 -25.86
CA ALA A 29 -19.77 6.10 -26.86
C ALA A 29 -20.65 4.99 -26.29
N VAL A 30 -20.32 4.48 -25.09
CA VAL A 30 -21.09 3.43 -24.43
C VAL A 30 -22.53 3.87 -24.14
N ARG A 31 -22.76 5.13 -23.75
CA ARG A 31 -24.12 5.67 -23.57
C ARG A 31 -24.90 5.64 -24.89
N ARG A 32 -24.29 6.10 -26.00
CA ARG A 32 -24.93 6.14 -27.32
C ARG A 32 -25.25 4.74 -27.83
N LEU A 33 -24.29 3.82 -27.75
CA LEU A 33 -24.46 2.43 -28.16
C LEU A 33 -25.53 1.70 -27.34
N ALA A 34 -25.54 1.89 -26.02
CA ALA A 34 -26.56 1.31 -25.14
C ALA A 34 -27.96 1.88 -25.41
N ALA A 35 -28.08 3.20 -25.63
CA ALA A 35 -29.36 3.83 -25.97
C ALA A 35 -29.90 3.37 -27.34
N ALA A 36 -29.00 3.14 -28.30
CA ALA A 36 -29.34 2.60 -29.62
C ALA A 36 -29.59 1.07 -29.60
N GLY A 37 -29.31 0.38 -28.50
CA GLY A 37 -29.47 -1.07 -28.38
C GLY A 37 -28.55 -1.86 -29.31
N ILE A 38 -27.34 -1.38 -29.56
CA ILE A 38 -26.37 -2.03 -30.45
C ILE A 38 -25.55 -3.05 -29.65
N PRO A 39 -25.61 -4.35 -29.95
CA PRO A 39 -24.89 -5.35 -29.18
C PRO A 39 -23.38 -5.33 -29.48
N PRO A 40 -22.51 -5.81 -28.55
CA PRO A 40 -21.05 -5.67 -28.65
C PRO A 40 -20.43 -6.22 -29.94
N GLU A 41 -20.97 -7.32 -30.48
CA GLU A 41 -20.50 -7.95 -31.72
C GLU A 41 -20.72 -7.10 -32.98
N ARG A 42 -21.55 -6.05 -32.89
CA ARG A 42 -21.79 -5.09 -33.99
C ARG A 42 -20.99 -3.80 -33.84
N VAL A 43 -20.09 -3.72 -32.84
CA VAL A 43 -19.29 -2.52 -32.56
C VAL A 43 -17.83 -2.76 -32.89
N ILE A 44 -17.29 -1.91 -33.75
CA ILE A 44 -15.87 -1.88 -34.11
C ILE A 44 -15.23 -0.71 -33.36
N TRP A 45 -14.23 -0.99 -32.53
CA TRP A 45 -13.51 0.01 -31.76
C TRP A 45 -12.20 0.38 -32.47
N SER A 46 -11.95 1.67 -32.61
CA SER A 46 -10.72 2.22 -33.16
C SER A 46 -10.16 3.30 -32.22
N VAL A 47 -8.83 3.42 -32.17
CA VAL A 47 -8.10 4.36 -31.30
C VAL A 47 -7.15 5.17 -32.20
N GLY A 48 -7.27 6.49 -32.20
CA GLY A 48 -6.47 7.38 -33.08
C GLY A 48 -7.08 7.64 -34.46
N GLU A 49 -6.27 8.11 -35.40
CA GLU A 49 -6.72 8.47 -36.77
C GLU A 49 -6.78 7.27 -37.71
N ALA A 50 -7.98 6.69 -37.86
CA ALA A 50 -8.52 6.27 -39.15
C ALA A 50 -10.03 5.98 -39.01
N PRO A 51 -10.92 6.71 -39.69
CA PRO A 51 -12.23 6.17 -40.01
C PRO A 51 -12.00 4.95 -40.90
N GLY A 52 -12.48 3.79 -40.48
CA GLY A 52 -12.40 2.58 -41.31
C GLY A 52 -13.00 2.85 -42.69
N LEU A 53 -12.40 2.25 -43.72
CA LEU A 53 -12.77 2.39 -45.14
C LEU A 53 -14.22 1.95 -45.46
N PHE A 54 -14.94 1.40 -44.48
CA PHE A 54 -16.31 0.91 -44.60
C PHE A 54 -17.24 1.82 -43.80
N GLY A 55 -18.32 2.28 -44.45
CA GLY A 55 -19.27 3.33 -44.00
C GLY A 55 -20.05 3.06 -42.72
N ALA A 56 -19.36 2.74 -41.63
CA ALA A 56 -19.90 2.63 -40.30
C ALA A 56 -20.14 4.04 -39.74
N ARG A 57 -21.40 4.34 -39.45
CA ARG A 57 -21.83 5.64 -38.92
C ARG A 57 -21.73 5.64 -37.40
N GLU A 58 -21.11 6.66 -36.82
CA GLU A 58 -21.21 6.87 -35.37
C GLU A 58 -22.67 7.17 -35.01
N PRO A 59 -23.21 6.59 -33.93
CA PRO A 59 -24.52 6.99 -33.44
C PRO A 59 -24.46 8.47 -33.03
N GLU A 60 -25.24 9.32 -33.71
CA GLU A 60 -25.27 10.78 -33.54
C GLU A 60 -26.11 11.25 -32.34
N THR A 61 -26.87 10.34 -31.71
CA THR A 61 -27.83 10.69 -30.66
C THR A 61 -27.15 10.86 -29.29
N GLU A 62 -27.33 12.03 -28.69
CA GLU A 62 -26.97 12.27 -27.29
C GLU A 62 -27.83 11.38 -26.38
N ALA A 63 -27.18 10.65 -25.46
CA ALA A 63 -27.82 9.57 -24.71
C ALA A 63 -27.75 9.81 -23.19
N PRO A 64 -28.80 9.44 -22.43
CA PRO A 64 -28.85 9.65 -20.99
C PRO A 64 -27.79 8.82 -20.24
N PRO A 65 -27.44 9.20 -18.99
CA PRO A 65 -26.53 8.43 -18.16
C PRO A 65 -27.03 7.00 -17.91
N LEU A 66 -26.11 6.03 -17.92
CA LEU A 66 -26.43 4.63 -17.64
C LEU A 66 -26.40 4.35 -16.14
N ALA A 67 -27.41 3.62 -15.65
CA ALA A 67 -27.50 3.17 -14.26
C ALA A 67 -26.71 1.86 -14.05
N LEU A 68 -25.40 1.98 -13.85
CA LEU A 68 -24.49 0.85 -13.62
C LEU A 68 -24.16 0.66 -12.13
N PRO A 69 -23.95 -0.59 -11.66
CA PRO A 69 -23.38 -0.84 -10.33
C PRO A 69 -22.01 -0.15 -10.18
N ARG A 70 -21.72 0.38 -8.99
CA ARG A 70 -20.48 1.12 -8.71
C ARG A 70 -19.22 0.34 -9.10
N GLY A 71 -19.16 -0.95 -8.76
CA GLY A 71 -18.02 -1.80 -9.10
C GLY A 71 -17.72 -1.90 -10.59
N VAL A 72 -18.74 -1.79 -11.46
CA VAL A 72 -18.56 -1.78 -12.93
C VAL A 72 -17.90 -0.47 -13.37
N GLY A 73 -18.38 0.67 -12.85
CA GLY A 73 -17.77 1.96 -13.14
C GLY A 73 -16.31 2.06 -12.66
N ASP A 74 -16.02 1.51 -11.49
CA ASP A 74 -14.67 1.45 -10.93
C ASP A 74 -13.75 0.54 -11.76
N LEU A 75 -14.23 -0.63 -12.20
CA LEU A 75 -13.47 -1.54 -13.06
C LEU A 75 -13.20 -0.91 -14.44
N VAL A 76 -14.17 -0.25 -15.06
CA VAL A 76 -13.98 0.51 -16.31
C VAL A 76 -12.86 1.52 -16.15
N THR A 77 -12.89 2.31 -15.08
CA THR A 77 -11.88 3.34 -14.81
C THR A 77 -10.48 2.72 -14.62
N ARG A 78 -10.38 1.54 -13.99
CA ARG A 78 -9.10 0.82 -13.79
C ARG A 78 -8.55 0.17 -15.06
N VAL A 79 -9.40 -0.24 -16.00
CA VAL A 79 -9.00 -1.03 -17.19
C VAL A 79 -8.78 -0.17 -18.43
N VAL A 80 -9.45 0.97 -18.58
CA VAL A 80 -9.28 1.87 -19.74
C VAL A 80 -7.80 2.22 -20.04
N PRO A 81 -6.91 2.41 -19.04
CA PRO A 81 -5.49 2.63 -19.28
C PRO A 81 -4.73 1.46 -19.93
N HIS A 82 -5.32 0.26 -20.01
CA HIS A 82 -4.60 -0.93 -20.49
C HIS A 82 -4.24 -0.79 -21.98
N ARG A 83 -3.13 -1.40 -22.42
CA ARG A 83 -2.67 -1.26 -23.82
C ARG A 83 -3.39 -2.19 -24.81
N ASP A 84 -3.96 -3.29 -24.31
CA ASP A 84 -4.66 -4.28 -25.14
C ASP A 84 -5.73 -3.59 -26.03
N PRO A 85 -5.71 -3.80 -27.36
CA PRO A 85 -6.65 -3.17 -28.29
C PRO A 85 -8.10 -3.59 -28.04
N GLU A 86 -8.34 -4.78 -27.48
CA GLU A 86 -9.69 -5.30 -27.20
C GLU A 86 -10.30 -4.72 -25.92
N ARG A 87 -9.57 -3.90 -25.15
CA ARG A 87 -10.03 -3.40 -23.84
C ARG A 87 -11.41 -2.74 -23.89
N TYR A 88 -11.66 -1.92 -24.92
CA TYR A 88 -12.92 -1.19 -25.05
C TYR A 88 -14.07 -2.12 -25.45
N ALA A 89 -13.80 -3.08 -26.34
CA ALA A 89 -14.77 -4.11 -26.70
C ALA A 89 -15.16 -4.95 -25.47
N LEU A 90 -14.18 -5.44 -24.70
CA LEU A 90 -14.42 -6.23 -23.48
C LEU A 90 -15.18 -5.43 -22.41
N LEU A 91 -14.81 -4.17 -22.20
CA LEU A 91 -15.50 -3.29 -21.27
C LEU A 91 -16.95 -3.01 -21.72
N TYR A 92 -17.18 -2.85 -23.03
CA TYR A 92 -18.52 -2.68 -23.53
C TYR A 92 -19.36 -3.94 -23.39
N THR A 93 -18.80 -5.12 -23.67
CA THR A 93 -19.46 -6.41 -23.42
C THR A 93 -19.86 -6.57 -21.95
N LEU A 94 -19.00 -6.15 -21.02
CA LEU A 94 -19.34 -6.16 -19.58
C LEU A 94 -20.54 -5.25 -19.30
N VAL A 95 -20.50 -4.01 -19.78
CA VAL A 95 -21.59 -3.04 -19.59
C VAL A 95 -22.88 -3.56 -20.20
N TRP A 96 -22.84 -4.11 -21.41
CA TRP A 96 -23.99 -4.67 -22.11
C TRP A 96 -24.64 -5.80 -21.30
N ARG A 97 -23.89 -6.80 -20.85
CA ARG A 97 -24.39 -7.92 -20.04
C ARG A 97 -25.05 -7.43 -18.74
N VAL A 98 -24.42 -6.46 -18.07
CA VAL A 98 -24.96 -5.85 -16.84
C VAL A 98 -26.29 -5.13 -17.09
N LEU A 99 -26.41 -4.41 -18.22
CA LEU A 99 -27.66 -3.74 -18.60
C LEU A 99 -28.77 -4.74 -18.99
N HIS A 100 -28.39 -5.92 -19.49
CA HIS A 100 -29.31 -6.97 -19.95
C HIS A 100 -29.62 -8.04 -18.89
N GLY A 101 -29.46 -7.71 -17.60
CA GLY A 101 -29.96 -8.52 -16.49
C GLY A 101 -28.88 -9.10 -15.57
N GLU A 102 -27.62 -9.14 -15.99
CA GLU A 102 -26.52 -9.69 -15.19
C GLU A 102 -25.94 -8.66 -14.21
N ARG A 103 -26.78 -8.05 -13.35
CA ARG A 103 -26.34 -6.93 -12.47
C ARG A 103 -25.26 -7.31 -11.46
N ARG A 104 -25.13 -8.60 -11.13
CA ARG A 104 -24.13 -9.16 -10.20
C ARG A 104 -22.97 -9.87 -10.90
N LEU A 105 -22.76 -9.63 -12.20
CA LEU A 105 -21.73 -10.32 -12.99
C LEU A 105 -20.34 -10.23 -12.36
N LEU A 106 -19.98 -9.09 -11.74
CA LEU A 106 -18.68 -8.93 -11.08
C LEU A 106 -18.46 -9.81 -9.84
N GLU A 107 -19.53 -10.37 -9.25
CA GLU A 107 -19.42 -11.31 -8.12
C GLU A 107 -19.01 -12.72 -8.61
N VAL A 108 -19.16 -13.00 -9.91
CA VAL A 108 -18.85 -14.29 -10.54
C VAL A 108 -17.41 -14.28 -11.04
N SER A 109 -16.47 -14.55 -10.14
CA SER A 109 -15.03 -14.54 -10.45
C SER A 109 -14.58 -15.60 -11.48
N SER A 110 -15.39 -16.63 -11.70
CA SER A 110 -15.18 -17.68 -12.71
C SER A 110 -15.62 -17.27 -14.11
N ASP A 111 -16.36 -16.16 -14.26
CA ASP A 111 -16.77 -15.69 -15.58
C ASP A 111 -15.52 -15.27 -16.41
N PRO A 112 -15.34 -15.78 -17.64
CA PRO A 112 -14.13 -15.51 -18.43
C PRO A 112 -13.90 -14.03 -18.73
N LEU A 113 -14.96 -13.24 -18.94
CA LEU A 113 -14.87 -11.81 -19.21
C LEU A 113 -14.41 -11.05 -17.96
N VAL A 114 -15.04 -11.34 -16.82
CA VAL A 114 -14.67 -10.73 -15.52
C VAL A 114 -13.23 -11.08 -15.17
N HIS A 115 -12.83 -12.34 -15.32
CA HIS A 115 -11.47 -12.79 -15.09
C HIS A 115 -10.45 -12.04 -15.97
N ARG A 116 -10.74 -11.89 -17.26
CA ARG A 116 -9.86 -11.17 -18.20
C ARG A 116 -9.72 -9.70 -17.83
N LEU A 117 -10.82 -9.02 -17.50
CA LEU A 117 -10.81 -7.61 -17.10
C LEU A 117 -10.10 -7.39 -15.76
N GLU A 118 -10.28 -8.28 -14.77
CA GLU A 118 -9.54 -8.20 -13.50
C GLU A 118 -8.03 -8.45 -13.67
N ARG A 119 -7.62 -9.31 -14.61
CA ARG A 119 -6.20 -9.47 -14.97
C ARG A 119 -5.62 -8.20 -15.59
N MET A 120 -6.37 -7.53 -16.47
CA MET A 120 -5.98 -6.22 -17.03
C MET A 120 -5.86 -5.17 -15.93
N ALA A 121 -6.85 -5.08 -15.03
CA ALA A 121 -6.84 -4.14 -13.91
C ALA A 121 -5.62 -4.38 -12.98
N LYS A 122 -5.25 -5.64 -12.72
CA LYS A 122 -4.04 -5.98 -11.97
C LYS A 122 -2.76 -5.59 -12.69
N ALA A 123 -2.71 -5.68 -14.02
CA ALA A 123 -1.56 -5.23 -14.80
C ALA A 123 -1.38 -3.71 -14.71
N ILE A 124 -2.47 -2.96 -14.82
CA ILE A 124 -2.47 -1.50 -14.59
C ILE A 124 -2.01 -1.15 -13.18
N ALA A 125 -2.53 -1.82 -12.15
CA ALA A 125 -2.13 -1.55 -10.77
C ALA A 125 -0.62 -1.79 -10.55
N ARG A 126 -0.04 -2.81 -11.17
CA ARG A 126 1.41 -3.06 -11.12
C ARG A 126 2.20 -1.97 -11.83
N ASP A 127 1.77 -1.52 -13.00
CA ASP A 127 2.47 -0.48 -13.76
C ASP A 127 2.41 0.88 -13.04
N LEU A 128 1.25 1.24 -12.48
CA LEU A 128 1.09 2.39 -11.60
C LEU A 128 2.03 2.31 -10.39
N HIS A 129 2.11 1.14 -9.74
CA HIS A 129 3.03 0.93 -8.63
C HIS A 129 4.49 1.11 -9.05
N LYS A 130 4.91 0.57 -10.21
CA LYS A 130 6.26 0.78 -10.75
C LYS A 130 6.54 2.27 -10.97
N MET A 131 5.61 2.98 -11.59
CA MET A 131 5.76 4.42 -11.83
C MET A 131 5.89 5.19 -10.51
N HIS A 132 5.02 4.94 -9.53
CA HIS A 132 5.09 5.60 -8.23
C HIS A 132 6.39 5.27 -7.46
N ALA A 133 6.89 4.03 -7.57
CA ALA A 133 8.07 3.56 -6.84
C ALA A 133 9.39 3.98 -7.48
N PHE A 134 9.48 4.02 -8.81
CA PHE A 134 10.74 4.16 -9.55
C PHE A 134 10.90 5.48 -10.29
N LEU A 135 9.86 6.29 -10.43
CA LEU A 135 9.98 7.61 -11.04
C LEU A 135 10.83 8.53 -10.14
N ARG A 136 11.80 9.23 -10.74
CA ARG A 136 12.73 10.12 -10.04
C ARG A 136 12.76 11.46 -10.74
N PHE A 137 12.49 12.52 -9.97
CA PHE A 137 12.59 13.89 -10.42
C PHE A 137 14.04 14.37 -10.34
N ARG A 138 14.49 15.02 -11.41
CA ARG A 138 15.81 15.64 -11.53
C ARG A 138 15.63 17.14 -11.71
N ARG A 139 16.41 17.94 -11.00
CA ARG A 139 16.36 19.40 -11.11
C ARG A 139 16.99 19.83 -12.44
N VAL A 140 16.35 20.78 -13.13
CA VAL A 140 16.91 21.46 -14.30
C VAL A 140 17.67 22.69 -13.81
N GLU A 141 18.97 22.76 -14.07
CA GLU A 141 19.79 23.90 -13.64
C GLU A 141 19.56 25.12 -14.53
N GLY A 142 19.50 26.31 -13.92
CA GLY A 142 19.45 27.59 -14.65
C GLY A 142 18.07 28.10 -15.07
N GLU A 143 16.98 27.44 -14.67
CA GLU A 143 15.61 27.93 -14.89
C GLU A 143 14.93 28.40 -13.59
N GLU A 144 14.46 29.64 -13.56
CA GLU A 144 13.61 30.20 -12.49
C GLU A 144 12.15 30.33 -12.99
N PRO A 145 11.15 29.79 -12.28
CA PRO A 145 11.25 29.04 -11.02
C PRO A 145 11.86 27.64 -11.23
N GLU A 146 12.50 27.09 -10.18
CA GLU A 146 13.13 25.76 -10.21
C GLU A 146 12.19 24.68 -10.76
N ARG A 147 12.64 24.00 -11.82
CA ARG A 147 11.87 22.94 -12.50
C ARG A 147 12.48 21.57 -12.30
N PHE A 148 11.62 20.57 -12.21
CA PHE A 148 11.99 19.17 -12.05
C PHE A 148 11.46 18.33 -13.21
N VAL A 149 12.30 17.46 -13.77
CA VAL A 149 11.93 16.60 -14.90
C VAL A 149 12.21 15.14 -14.56
N ALA A 150 11.30 14.25 -14.95
CA ALA A 150 11.45 12.80 -14.79
C ALA A 150 11.12 12.08 -16.10
N TRP A 151 11.85 11.03 -16.42
CA TRP A 151 11.57 10.13 -17.55
C TRP A 151 11.02 8.79 -17.04
N PHE A 152 9.94 8.29 -17.65
CA PHE A 152 9.39 6.97 -17.35
C PHE A 152 8.80 6.29 -18.59
N GLU A 153 8.99 4.97 -18.70
CA GLU A 153 8.49 4.16 -19.82
C GLU A 153 7.42 3.17 -19.33
N PRO A 154 6.13 3.55 -19.36
CA PRO A 154 5.08 2.71 -18.84
C PRO A 154 4.78 1.51 -19.75
N ASP A 155 4.31 0.42 -19.17
CA ASP A 155 3.82 -0.75 -19.94
C ASP A 155 2.45 -0.44 -20.58
N HIS A 156 1.68 0.48 -19.98
CA HIS A 156 0.32 0.84 -20.32
C HIS A 156 0.08 2.37 -20.36
N HIS A 157 -1.09 2.83 -20.79
CA HIS A 157 -1.43 4.26 -20.91
C HIS A 157 -1.77 4.90 -19.54
N ILE A 158 -0.87 4.80 -18.57
CA ILE A 158 -1.14 5.12 -17.16
C ILE A 158 -0.79 6.56 -16.75
N LEU A 159 -0.22 7.36 -17.63
CA LEU A 159 0.28 8.70 -17.29
C LEU A 159 -0.80 9.59 -16.66
N GLU A 160 -1.98 9.67 -17.30
CA GLU A 160 -3.12 10.44 -16.79
C GLU A 160 -3.64 9.89 -15.44
N ALA A 161 -3.61 8.57 -15.26
CA ALA A 161 -4.05 7.92 -14.03
C ALA A 161 -3.04 8.07 -12.87
N ALA A 162 -1.74 8.17 -13.18
CA ALA A 162 -0.66 8.30 -12.20
C ALA A 162 -0.42 9.75 -11.78
N ALA A 163 -0.65 10.73 -12.65
CA ALA A 163 -0.33 12.13 -12.41
C ALA A 163 -0.93 12.71 -11.10
N PRO A 164 -2.18 12.42 -10.69
CA PRO A 164 -2.74 12.91 -9.43
C PRO A 164 -1.94 12.49 -8.19
N PHE A 165 -1.30 11.33 -8.19
CA PHE A 165 -0.42 10.88 -7.10
C PHE A 165 0.77 11.83 -6.93
N PHE A 166 1.40 12.22 -8.04
CA PHE A 166 2.54 13.14 -8.03
C PHE A 166 2.12 14.57 -7.71
N VAL A 167 0.93 15.02 -8.14
CA VAL A 167 0.38 16.32 -7.73
C VAL A 167 0.19 16.36 -6.22
N GLY A 168 -0.37 15.31 -5.62
CA GLY A 168 -0.57 15.22 -4.17
C GLY A 168 0.75 15.25 -3.39
N ARG A 169 1.75 14.50 -3.85
CA ARG A 169 3.04 14.35 -3.14
C ARG A 169 4.03 15.50 -3.37
N PHE A 170 3.99 16.14 -4.54
CA PHE A 170 4.93 17.17 -4.97
C PHE A 170 4.21 18.46 -5.38
N ARG A 171 3.19 18.85 -4.61
CA ARG A 171 2.30 19.99 -4.93
C ARG A 171 3.04 21.32 -5.06
N SER A 172 4.06 21.55 -4.23
CA SER A 172 4.82 22.80 -4.17
C SER A 172 5.94 22.91 -5.21
N LEU A 173 6.17 21.86 -6.02
CA LEU A 173 7.24 21.83 -7.01
C LEU A 173 6.67 22.05 -8.41
N HIS A 174 7.43 22.73 -9.29
CA HIS A 174 7.15 22.72 -10.72
C HIS A 174 7.79 21.48 -11.33
N TRP A 175 6.99 20.54 -11.82
CA TRP A 175 7.53 19.29 -12.33
C TRP A 175 6.91 18.84 -13.67
N THR A 176 7.69 18.10 -14.43
CA THR A 176 7.29 17.48 -15.69
C THR A 176 7.68 16.00 -15.70
N ILE A 177 6.72 15.14 -16.02
CA ILE A 177 6.94 13.72 -16.28
C ILE A 177 6.87 13.53 -17.79
N LEU A 178 7.92 12.95 -18.35
CA LEU A 178 8.05 12.63 -19.76
C LEU A 178 7.93 11.12 -19.94
N THR A 179 7.12 10.71 -20.92
CA THR A 179 6.99 9.33 -21.35
C THR A 179 7.01 9.26 -22.88
N PRO A 180 7.24 8.07 -23.48
CA PRO A 180 7.17 7.88 -24.93
C PRO A 180 5.80 8.14 -25.56
N GLU A 181 4.73 8.26 -24.76
CA GLU A 181 3.34 8.37 -25.24
C GLU A 181 2.67 9.68 -24.86
N GLY A 182 3.29 10.46 -24.00
CA GLY A 182 2.76 11.72 -23.52
C GLY A 182 3.64 12.34 -22.44
N SER A 183 3.29 13.55 -22.06
CA SER A 183 3.92 14.26 -20.94
C SER A 183 2.86 14.79 -19.98
N ALA A 184 3.21 14.88 -18.70
CA ALA A 184 2.37 15.47 -17.66
C ALA A 184 3.17 16.58 -16.97
N ARG A 185 2.61 17.79 -16.91
CA ARG A 185 3.26 18.96 -16.32
C ARG A 185 2.38 19.55 -15.22
N TRP A 186 2.99 19.81 -14.08
CA TRP A 186 2.39 20.49 -12.94
C TRP A 186 3.14 21.79 -12.65
N ASN A 187 2.42 22.90 -12.58
CA ASN A 187 2.97 24.23 -12.36
C ASN A 187 2.55 24.85 -11.01
N THR A 188 2.19 24.02 -10.02
CA THR A 188 1.61 24.38 -8.71
C THR A 188 0.15 24.86 -8.70
N ALA A 189 -0.40 25.22 -9.87
CA ALA A 189 -1.79 25.62 -10.02
C ALA A 189 -2.61 24.62 -10.86
N GLU A 190 -2.03 24.12 -11.94
CA GLU A 190 -2.70 23.32 -12.96
C GLU A 190 -1.85 22.11 -13.38
N LEU A 191 -2.53 20.98 -13.61
CA LEU A 191 -1.99 19.78 -14.23
C LEU A 191 -2.39 19.77 -15.71
N THR A 192 -1.38 19.77 -16.59
CA THR A 192 -1.57 19.75 -18.04
C THR A 192 -0.93 18.51 -18.64
N PHE A 193 -1.53 17.99 -19.71
CA PHE A 193 -1.00 16.86 -20.47
C PHE A 193 -0.57 17.33 -21.85
N GLY A 194 0.57 16.85 -22.30
CA GLY A 194 1.20 17.25 -23.55
C GLY A 194 1.63 16.07 -24.41
N PRO A 195 2.25 16.35 -25.56
CA PRO A 195 2.74 15.32 -26.47
C PRO A 195 3.82 14.43 -25.84
N PRO A 196 4.15 13.29 -26.46
CA PRO A 196 5.30 12.48 -26.10
C PRO A 196 6.57 13.29 -25.90
N GLY A 197 7.30 12.97 -24.83
CA GLY A 197 8.65 13.50 -24.61
C GLY A 197 9.71 12.55 -25.17
N ARG A 198 10.93 13.03 -25.29
CA ARG A 198 12.11 12.20 -25.54
C ARG A 198 12.92 12.04 -24.25
N ARG A 199 13.67 10.95 -24.17
CA ARG A 199 14.56 10.69 -23.03
C ARG A 199 15.62 11.78 -22.87
N GLU A 200 16.09 12.34 -23.99
CA GLU A 200 17.08 13.43 -24.05
C GLU A 200 16.57 14.75 -23.46
N ASP A 201 15.25 14.93 -23.35
CA ASP A 201 14.64 16.12 -22.76
C ASP A 201 14.70 16.10 -21.22
N ALA A 202 15.09 14.97 -20.61
CA ALA A 202 15.36 14.86 -19.18
C ALA A 202 16.87 15.06 -18.90
N PRO A 203 17.26 15.82 -17.86
CA PRO A 203 18.66 16.08 -17.54
C PRO A 203 19.50 14.79 -17.47
N ALA A 204 20.67 14.82 -18.12
CA ALA A 204 21.65 13.75 -18.10
C ALA A 204 22.13 13.47 -16.66
N GLU A 205 22.54 12.23 -16.41
CA GLU A 205 23.12 11.85 -15.12
C GLU A 205 24.45 12.54 -14.94
N ASP A 206 24.52 13.57 -14.09
CA ASP A 206 25.78 13.97 -13.45
C ASP A 206 25.51 14.68 -12.12
N GLY A 207 26.24 14.25 -11.08
CA GLY A 207 26.42 14.99 -9.82
C GLY A 207 25.92 14.35 -8.51
N PHE A 208 25.27 13.16 -8.51
CA PHE A 208 24.72 12.56 -7.28
C PHE A 208 25.00 11.05 -7.13
N GLU A 209 26.22 10.58 -7.44
CA GLU A 209 26.54 9.15 -7.44
C GLU A 209 27.32 8.63 -6.21
N ALA A 210 27.99 9.46 -5.42
CA ALA A 210 28.90 8.95 -4.37
C ALA A 210 28.16 8.36 -3.15
N GLY A 211 27.01 8.90 -2.75
CA GLY A 211 26.30 8.46 -1.53
C GLY A 211 25.42 7.21 -1.69
N TRP A 212 25.00 6.88 -2.91
CA TRP A 212 24.03 5.80 -3.18
C TRP A 212 24.69 4.44 -3.48
N ARG A 213 25.89 4.43 -4.07
CA ARG A 213 26.65 3.19 -4.34
C ARG A 213 27.05 2.44 -3.07
N ASP A 214 27.52 3.15 -2.06
CA ASP A 214 27.98 2.55 -0.79
C ASP A 214 26.84 1.91 0.00
N TYR A 215 25.63 2.47 -0.10
CA TYR A 215 24.41 1.91 0.49
C TYR A 215 23.98 0.60 -0.19
N TYR A 216 24.10 0.51 -1.51
CA TYR A 216 23.68 -0.68 -2.26
C TYR A 216 24.73 -1.82 -2.20
N GLU A 217 26.03 -1.49 -2.21
CA GLU A 217 27.11 -2.47 -2.05
C GLU A 217 27.13 -3.11 -0.65
N SER A 218 26.77 -2.35 0.39
CA SER A 218 26.72 -2.85 1.78
C SER A 218 25.50 -3.72 2.11
N THR A 219 24.45 -3.66 1.30
CA THR A 219 23.18 -4.38 1.52
C THR A 219 23.00 -5.61 0.59
N PHE A 220 23.91 -5.80 -0.38
CA PHE A 220 23.86 -6.90 -1.36
C PHE A 220 24.27 -8.24 -0.74
N ASN A 221 23.30 -9.15 -0.52
CA ASN A 221 23.54 -10.50 0.00
C ASN A 221 23.79 -11.51 -1.14
N PRO A 222 25.04 -12.01 -1.32
CA PRO A 222 25.39 -12.90 -2.44
C PRO A 222 24.71 -14.28 -2.38
N ALA A 223 24.27 -14.71 -1.20
CA ALA A 223 23.59 -15.99 -1.01
C ALA A 223 22.08 -15.94 -1.32
N ARG A 224 21.51 -14.75 -1.58
CA ARG A 224 20.09 -14.53 -1.95
C ARG A 224 19.90 -14.13 -3.42
N THR A 225 20.95 -14.21 -4.22
CA THR A 225 20.93 -13.77 -5.62
C THR A 225 20.19 -14.78 -6.50
N ASN A 226 18.85 -14.68 -6.56
CA ASN A 226 18.06 -15.40 -7.56
C ASN A 226 17.94 -14.53 -8.82
N LEU A 227 18.86 -14.76 -9.76
CA LEU A 227 18.93 -14.04 -11.03
C LEU A 227 17.62 -14.14 -11.85
N ALA A 228 16.82 -15.20 -11.66
CA ALA A 228 15.52 -15.32 -12.34
C ALA A 228 14.45 -14.41 -11.71
N ALA A 229 14.41 -14.29 -10.37
CA ALA A 229 13.49 -13.39 -9.67
C ALA A 229 13.86 -11.91 -9.86
N MET A 230 15.15 -11.57 -9.84
CA MET A 230 15.62 -10.22 -10.19
C MET A 230 15.27 -9.86 -11.64
N ARG A 231 15.36 -10.80 -12.58
CA ARG A 231 15.04 -10.56 -13.99
C ARG A 231 13.53 -10.49 -14.28
N ALA A 232 12.71 -11.10 -13.41
CA ALA A 232 11.24 -11.04 -13.49
C ALA A 232 10.66 -9.73 -12.90
N GLU A 233 11.23 -9.23 -11.81
CA GLU A 233 10.78 -8.00 -11.13
C GLU A 233 11.51 -6.73 -11.61
N MET A 234 12.70 -6.84 -12.23
CA MET A 234 13.43 -5.72 -12.85
C MET A 234 13.64 -5.95 -14.35
N PRO A 235 12.68 -5.54 -15.20
CA PRO A 235 12.87 -5.54 -16.66
C PRO A 235 14.10 -4.71 -17.06
N LYS A 236 14.95 -5.26 -17.92
CA LYS A 236 16.22 -4.64 -18.38
C LYS A 236 16.08 -3.20 -18.91
N LYS A 237 14.90 -2.82 -19.40
CA LYS A 237 14.63 -1.47 -19.92
C LYS A 237 14.76 -0.36 -18.85
N TYR A 238 14.45 -0.66 -17.59
CA TYR A 238 14.53 0.31 -16.49
C TYR A 238 15.92 0.41 -15.85
N TRP A 239 16.84 -0.48 -16.21
CA TRP A 239 18.18 -0.54 -15.61
C TRP A 239 19.00 0.73 -15.90
N ARG A 240 18.77 1.35 -17.07
CA ARG A 240 19.43 2.60 -17.47
C ARG A 240 18.97 3.83 -16.68
N ASN A 241 18.03 3.68 -15.74
CA ASN A 241 17.54 4.74 -14.87
C ASN A 241 17.93 4.49 -13.40
N LEU A 242 18.78 3.48 -13.15
CA LEU A 242 19.21 3.02 -11.84
C LEU A 242 20.75 3.07 -11.76
N PRO A 243 21.34 4.05 -11.05
CA PRO A 243 22.81 4.18 -10.89
C PRO A 243 23.46 2.93 -10.26
N GLU A 244 22.68 2.10 -9.57
CA GLU A 244 23.13 0.86 -8.93
C GLU A 244 23.44 -0.28 -9.91
N THR A 245 22.99 -0.17 -11.17
CA THR A 245 23.18 -1.24 -12.17
C THR A 245 24.59 -1.32 -12.74
N ALA A 246 25.40 -0.26 -12.60
CA ALA A 246 26.82 -0.25 -12.98
C ALA A 246 27.66 -1.20 -12.10
N ALA A 247 27.26 -1.43 -10.84
CA ALA A 247 27.96 -2.30 -9.90
C ALA A 247 27.57 -3.78 -10.05
N ILE A 248 26.38 -4.08 -10.62
CA ILE A 248 25.82 -5.44 -10.71
C ILE A 248 26.74 -6.42 -11.48
N PRO A 249 27.34 -6.08 -12.63
CA PRO A 249 28.26 -7.00 -13.32
C PRO A 249 29.52 -7.32 -12.49
N GLY A 250 30.01 -6.35 -11.70
CA GLY A 250 31.14 -6.54 -10.79
C GLY A 250 30.78 -7.42 -9.59
N LEU A 251 29.60 -7.21 -9.00
CA LEU A 251 29.08 -7.97 -7.87
C LEU A 251 28.72 -9.42 -8.26
N VAL A 252 28.19 -9.63 -9.48
CA VAL A 252 27.86 -10.97 -10.00
C VAL A 252 29.11 -11.76 -10.39
N ARG A 253 30.14 -11.12 -10.97
CA ARG A 253 31.45 -11.75 -11.22
C ARG A 253 32.20 -12.07 -9.93
N ALA A 254 32.09 -11.21 -8.91
CA ALA A 254 32.69 -11.45 -7.60
C ALA A 254 31.89 -12.44 -6.74
N ALA A 255 30.61 -12.68 -7.03
CA ALA A 255 29.75 -13.58 -6.27
C ALA A 255 30.26 -15.02 -6.29
N ALA A 256 30.58 -15.58 -7.47
CA ALA A 256 31.07 -16.96 -7.59
C ALA A 256 32.38 -17.19 -6.80
N THR A 257 33.36 -16.30 -6.98
CA THR A 257 34.64 -16.35 -6.26
C THR A 257 34.49 -16.16 -4.75
N ARG A 258 33.54 -15.32 -4.31
CA ARG A 258 33.18 -15.12 -2.88
C ARG A 258 32.42 -16.31 -2.31
N THR A 259 31.63 -17.02 -3.11
CA THR A 259 30.93 -18.24 -2.69
C THR A 259 31.90 -19.41 -2.55
N GLU A 260 32.85 -19.59 -3.46
CA GLU A 260 33.90 -20.61 -3.35
C GLU A 260 34.81 -20.36 -2.14
N THR A 261 35.29 -19.13 -1.94
CA THR A 261 36.07 -18.78 -0.73
C THR A 261 35.28 -18.84 0.58
N MET A 262 33.95 -18.81 0.53
CA MET A 262 33.06 -18.98 1.70
C MET A 262 32.70 -20.45 1.95
N ILE A 263 32.74 -21.32 0.93
CA ILE A 263 32.57 -22.78 1.03
C ILE A 263 33.86 -23.46 1.52
N GLU A 264 35.03 -22.96 1.10
CA GLU A 264 36.35 -23.50 1.52
C GLU A 264 36.74 -23.14 2.96
N ARG A 265 36.10 -22.11 3.55
CA ARG A 265 36.34 -21.73 4.95
C ARG A 265 35.44 -22.53 5.88
N VAL A 266 36.06 -23.52 6.56
CA VAL A 266 35.44 -24.32 7.63
C VAL A 266 34.72 -23.39 8.64
N PRO A 267 33.46 -23.68 9.03
CA PRO A 267 32.66 -22.75 9.81
C PRO A 267 33.30 -22.56 11.20
N ARG A 268 33.64 -21.32 11.53
CA ARG A 268 33.89 -20.91 12.92
C ARG A 268 32.81 -19.89 13.33
N PRO A 269 32.31 -19.97 14.58
CA PRO A 269 31.36 -19.02 15.10
C PRO A 269 31.94 -17.60 15.03
N ALA A 270 31.13 -16.65 14.56
CA ALA A 270 31.58 -15.31 14.19
C ALA A 270 32.08 -14.53 15.41
N ILE A 271 33.36 -14.18 15.39
CA ILE A 271 34.00 -13.23 16.31
C ILE A 271 33.78 -11.81 15.76
N LYS A 272 33.12 -10.96 16.56
CA LYS A 272 32.88 -9.52 16.33
C LYS A 272 34.18 -8.70 16.43
N ARG A 273 34.37 -7.71 15.53
CA ARG A 273 35.13 -6.45 15.71
C ARG A 273 34.56 -5.38 14.77
N ASP A 274 34.32 -4.12 15.11
CA ASP A 274 34.36 -3.37 16.38
C ASP A 274 33.18 -2.37 16.35
N PRO A 275 32.17 -2.51 17.23
CA PRO A 275 30.93 -1.72 17.20
C PRO A 275 31.07 -0.25 17.60
N VAL A 276 32.19 0.16 18.21
CA VAL A 276 32.24 1.44 18.94
C VAL A 276 32.20 2.66 18.00
N ARG A 277 32.85 2.59 16.83
CA ARG A 277 32.93 3.74 15.89
C ARG A 277 31.69 3.91 15.01
N ALA A 278 31.04 2.82 14.61
CA ALA A 278 29.81 2.88 13.82
C ALA A 278 28.58 3.20 14.67
N VAL A 279 28.57 2.79 15.94
CA VAL A 279 27.54 3.19 16.92
C VAL A 279 27.69 4.67 17.29
N ALA A 280 28.91 5.19 17.42
CA ALA A 280 29.15 6.62 17.66
C ALA A 280 28.61 7.52 16.52
N ALA A 281 28.69 7.08 15.25
CA ALA A 281 28.19 7.85 14.11
C ALA A 281 26.66 7.77 13.90
N MET A 282 26.00 6.73 14.42
CA MET A 282 24.53 6.59 14.39
C MET A 282 23.84 7.16 15.66
N ALA A 283 24.61 7.42 16.72
CA ALA A 283 24.13 8.01 17.97
C ALA A 283 23.74 9.49 17.84
N ASP A 284 24.17 10.19 16.78
CA ASP A 284 23.92 11.63 16.61
C ASP A 284 22.54 11.97 15.98
N GLN A 285 21.75 11.00 15.49
CA GLN A 285 20.45 11.27 14.84
C GLN A 285 19.27 10.35 15.21
N ALA A 286 19.48 9.32 16.03
CA ALA A 286 18.40 8.52 16.59
C ALA A 286 17.74 9.28 17.75
N PRO A 287 16.40 9.27 17.92
CA PRO A 287 15.79 9.77 19.14
C PRO A 287 16.35 8.94 20.32
N ASP A 288 17.03 9.63 21.22
CA ASP A 288 17.69 9.12 22.42
C ASP A 288 16.75 9.04 23.63
N SER A 289 15.57 9.64 23.49
CA SER A 289 14.55 9.75 24.52
C SER A 289 13.16 9.47 23.96
N LEU A 290 12.27 8.99 24.83
CA LEU A 290 10.87 8.76 24.48
C LEU A 290 10.18 10.07 24.07
N GLU A 291 10.59 11.20 24.64
CA GLU A 291 10.12 12.53 24.27
C GLU A 291 10.49 12.90 22.82
N ALA A 292 11.77 12.72 22.45
CA ALA A 292 12.23 12.95 21.09
C ALA A 292 11.48 12.05 20.10
N LEU A 293 11.31 10.76 20.40
CA LEU A 293 10.54 9.83 19.58
C LEU A 293 9.08 10.28 19.42
N ASN A 294 8.44 10.71 20.51
CA ASN A 294 7.06 11.19 20.50
C ASN A 294 6.89 12.44 19.64
N ALA A 295 7.87 13.36 19.66
CA ALA A 295 7.89 14.51 18.77
C ALA A 295 8.02 14.11 17.29
N LEU A 296 8.85 13.10 16.98
CA LEU A 296 8.94 12.52 15.62
C LEU A 296 7.61 11.92 15.15
N ILE A 297 6.91 11.18 16.03
CA ILE A 297 5.65 10.53 15.68
C ILE A 297 4.57 11.60 15.41
N ARG A 298 4.49 12.65 16.26
CA ARG A 298 3.50 13.73 16.08
C ARG A 298 3.66 14.52 14.79
N ARG A 299 4.90 14.71 14.31
CA ARG A 299 5.18 15.40 13.05
C ARG A 299 5.09 14.50 11.81
N SER A 300 5.04 13.19 12.01
CA SER A 300 4.89 12.25 10.89
C SER A 300 3.47 12.28 10.36
N GLU A 301 3.31 12.32 9.03
CA GLU A 301 2.00 12.22 8.42
C GLU A 301 1.39 10.82 8.67
N PRO A 302 0.07 10.74 8.94
CA PRO A 302 -0.58 9.45 9.13
C PRO A 302 -0.55 8.66 7.81
N LEU A 303 -0.06 7.42 7.86
CA LEU A 303 -0.14 6.51 6.72
C LEU A 303 -1.58 6.03 6.48
N VAL A 304 -2.41 6.03 7.53
CA VAL A 304 -3.83 5.68 7.45
C VAL A 304 -4.68 6.94 7.31
N PRO A 305 -5.63 6.99 6.35
CA PRO A 305 -6.42 8.20 6.12
C PRO A 305 -7.43 8.44 7.25
N GLY A 306 -7.66 9.72 7.57
CA GLY A 306 -8.78 10.17 8.40
C GLY A 306 -8.51 10.36 9.89
N ALA A 307 -7.38 9.91 10.43
CA ALA A 307 -7.02 10.11 11.83
C ALA A 307 -6.95 11.61 12.19
N THR A 308 -7.37 11.96 13.41
CA THR A 308 -7.29 13.34 13.92
C THR A 308 -5.88 13.67 14.42
N GLN A 309 -5.23 12.72 15.08
CA GLN A 309 -3.88 12.88 15.62
C GLN A 309 -3.21 11.52 15.87
N ALA A 310 -1.90 11.52 16.06
CA ALA A 310 -1.19 10.35 16.57
C ALA A 310 -1.56 10.10 18.04
N VAL A 311 -1.81 8.84 18.39
CA VAL A 311 -1.98 8.38 19.77
C VAL A 311 -0.70 7.65 20.19
N LEU A 312 0.03 8.30 21.09
CA LEU A 312 1.30 7.83 21.61
C LEU A 312 1.10 6.77 22.69
N GLY A 313 2.16 6.05 23.04
CA GLY A 313 2.15 5.20 24.22
C GLY A 313 2.09 6.02 25.51
N GLU A 314 1.51 5.44 26.56
CA GLU A 314 1.32 6.07 27.87
C GLU A 314 1.79 5.12 28.98
N GLY A 315 2.57 5.65 29.92
CA GLY A 315 3.10 4.92 31.08
C GLY A 315 4.52 5.35 31.41
N PRO A 316 5.08 4.87 32.53
CA PRO A 316 6.44 5.22 32.94
C PRO A 316 7.48 4.51 32.06
N PRO A 317 8.60 5.18 31.68
CA PRO A 317 9.79 4.49 31.23
C PRO A 317 10.26 3.49 32.31
N GLY A 318 10.73 2.32 31.91
CA GLY A 318 11.10 1.23 32.81
C GLY A 318 9.93 0.41 33.37
N ALA A 319 8.70 0.63 32.87
CA ALA A 319 7.55 -0.20 33.25
C ALA A 319 7.88 -1.69 33.08
N ALA A 320 7.60 -2.51 34.11
CA ALA A 320 7.90 -3.93 34.06
C ALA A 320 7.15 -4.65 32.93
N ILE A 321 5.95 -4.16 32.61
CA ILE A 321 5.04 -4.74 31.61
C ILE A 321 4.66 -3.65 30.61
N ALA A 322 4.81 -3.95 29.32
CA ALA A 322 4.24 -3.16 28.23
C ALA A 322 3.12 -3.94 27.52
N PHE A 323 1.96 -3.31 27.34
CA PHE A 323 0.84 -3.85 26.56
C PHE A 323 0.79 -3.19 25.19
N VAL A 324 0.73 -4.02 24.15
CA VAL A 324 0.67 -3.56 22.75
C VAL A 324 -0.66 -4.00 22.15
N GLY A 325 -1.50 -3.03 21.79
CA GLY A 325 -2.75 -3.22 21.05
C GLY A 325 -2.59 -3.12 19.53
N GLU A 326 -3.71 -3.09 18.83
CA GLU A 326 -3.75 -2.98 17.36
C GLU A 326 -3.51 -1.56 16.87
N GLN A 327 -4.46 -0.67 17.14
CA GLN A 327 -4.46 0.73 16.73
C GLN A 327 -5.36 1.54 17.68
N PRO A 328 -5.31 2.88 17.65
CA PRO A 328 -6.22 3.70 18.43
C PRO A 328 -7.65 3.57 17.92
N GLY A 329 -8.62 3.65 18.81
CA GLY A 329 -10.04 3.71 18.46
C GLY A 329 -10.57 5.14 18.38
N ASP A 330 -11.89 5.25 18.22
CA ASP A 330 -12.59 6.51 18.06
C ASP A 330 -12.42 7.48 19.25
N GLN A 331 -12.35 6.97 20.48
CA GLN A 331 -12.17 7.80 21.67
C GLN A 331 -10.71 8.15 21.89
N GLU A 332 -9.82 7.18 21.67
CA GLU A 332 -8.37 7.34 21.75
C GLU A 332 -7.89 8.43 20.79
N ASP A 333 -8.34 8.40 19.54
CA ASP A 333 -7.97 9.38 18.50
C ASP A 333 -8.42 10.82 18.84
N ARG A 334 -9.55 11.00 19.54
CA ARG A 334 -9.97 12.33 19.99
C ARG A 334 -9.20 12.80 21.23
N GLN A 335 -8.89 11.88 22.14
CA GLN A 335 -8.28 12.20 23.43
C GLN A 335 -6.74 12.18 23.39
N GLY A 336 -6.14 11.61 22.35
CA GLY A 336 -4.68 11.45 22.23
C GLY A 336 -4.08 10.41 23.18
N ARG A 337 -4.91 9.55 23.79
CA ARG A 337 -4.49 8.59 24.84
C ARG A 337 -4.88 7.16 24.50
N PRO A 338 -4.01 6.17 24.75
CA PRO A 338 -4.27 4.78 24.39
C PRO A 338 -5.22 4.09 25.40
N PHE A 339 -6.09 3.20 24.90
CA PHE A 339 -7.01 2.38 25.72
C PHE A 339 -7.88 3.19 26.70
N VAL A 340 -8.57 4.22 26.20
CA VAL A 340 -9.55 5.03 26.98
C VAL A 340 -11.00 4.68 26.66
N GLY A 341 -11.26 4.07 25.52
CA GLY A 341 -12.59 3.62 25.10
C GLY A 341 -13.05 2.32 25.77
N PRO A 342 -14.16 1.71 25.31
CA PRO A 342 -14.78 0.55 25.96
C PRO A 342 -13.83 -0.66 26.13
N ALA A 343 -13.00 -0.93 25.12
CA ALA A 343 -12.00 -2.00 25.17
C ALA A 343 -10.91 -1.70 26.22
N GLY A 344 -10.50 -0.44 26.35
CA GLY A 344 -9.54 0.00 27.35
C GLY A 344 -10.09 -0.02 28.78
N GLN A 345 -11.36 0.30 28.97
CA GLN A 345 -12.05 0.16 30.26
C GLN A 345 -12.14 -1.32 30.68
N LEU A 346 -12.46 -2.22 29.74
CA LEU A 346 -12.42 -3.66 29.98
C LEU A 346 -11.02 -4.12 30.38
N LEU A 347 -9.99 -3.66 29.66
CA LEU A 347 -8.60 -3.97 29.99
C LEU A 347 -8.23 -3.49 31.40
N SER A 348 -8.56 -2.24 31.76
CA SER A 348 -8.29 -1.69 33.09
C SER A 348 -8.94 -2.52 34.21
N ARG A 349 -10.19 -2.95 34.03
CA ARG A 349 -10.87 -3.82 35.00
C ARG A 349 -10.17 -5.18 35.12
N ALA A 350 -9.85 -5.80 33.99
CA ALA A 350 -9.18 -7.09 33.97
C ALA A 350 -7.77 -7.03 34.58
N MET A 351 -7.04 -5.94 34.35
CA MET A 351 -5.74 -5.68 34.98
C MET A 351 -5.87 -5.57 36.51
N ALA A 352 -6.85 -4.80 37.00
CA ALA A 352 -7.11 -4.66 38.43
C ALA A 352 -7.45 -6.02 39.09
N GLU A 353 -8.32 -6.82 38.47
CA GLU A 353 -8.67 -8.17 38.93
C GLU A 353 -7.51 -9.19 38.87
N ALA A 354 -6.52 -8.92 38.01
CA ALA A 354 -5.30 -9.69 37.90
C ALA A 354 -4.17 -9.19 38.83
N GLY A 355 -4.39 -8.09 39.56
CA GLY A 355 -3.39 -7.48 40.43
C GLY A 355 -2.30 -6.72 39.67
N ILE A 356 -2.58 -6.26 38.44
CA ILE A 356 -1.70 -5.40 37.65
C ILE A 356 -2.17 -3.95 37.78
N VAL A 357 -1.33 -3.10 38.34
CA VAL A 357 -1.61 -1.66 38.46
C VAL A 357 -1.36 -0.99 37.11
N ARG A 358 -2.40 -0.40 36.51
CA ARG A 358 -2.29 0.24 35.19
C ARG A 358 -1.27 1.38 35.14
N ALA A 359 -1.13 2.14 36.22
CA ALA A 359 -0.19 3.25 36.31
C ALA A 359 1.29 2.81 36.23
N ASP A 360 1.56 1.54 36.59
CA ASP A 360 2.91 0.95 36.57
C ASP A 360 3.22 0.22 35.26
N ALA A 361 2.24 0.14 34.35
CA ALA A 361 2.36 -0.50 33.05
C ALA A 361 2.50 0.54 31.95
N TYR A 362 3.16 0.17 30.86
CA TYR A 362 3.21 0.94 29.63
C TYR A 362 2.16 0.42 28.65
N LEU A 363 1.34 1.28 28.07
CA LEU A 363 0.29 0.89 27.13
C LEU A 363 0.49 1.63 25.81
N THR A 364 0.51 0.88 24.71
CA THR A 364 0.69 1.44 23.37
C THR A 364 0.00 0.58 22.30
N ASN A 365 0.06 1.00 21.04
CA ASN A 365 -0.50 0.28 19.90
C ASN A 365 0.55 0.03 18.81
N ALA A 366 0.35 -1.04 18.03
CA ALA A 366 1.19 -1.36 16.88
C ALA A 366 1.14 -0.29 15.79
N VAL A 367 -0.03 0.33 15.58
CA VAL A 367 -0.24 1.47 14.69
C VAL A 367 -0.58 2.70 15.53
N LYS A 368 -0.06 3.88 15.16
CA LYS A 368 -0.20 5.11 15.96
C LYS A 368 -1.37 6.01 15.57
N HIS A 369 -2.06 5.70 14.48
CA HIS A 369 -3.15 6.52 13.94
C HIS A 369 -4.41 5.67 13.75
N PHE A 370 -5.58 6.28 13.98
CA PHE A 370 -6.84 5.57 13.87
C PHE A 370 -7.30 5.45 12.41
N LYS A 371 -7.38 4.20 11.94
CA LYS A 371 -7.97 3.89 10.64
C LYS A 371 -9.46 3.62 10.77
N PHE A 372 -10.27 4.38 10.03
CA PHE A 372 -11.73 4.22 10.04
C PHE A 372 -12.39 4.57 8.71
N GLU A 373 -13.64 4.14 8.58
CA GLU A 373 -14.56 4.57 7.55
C GLU A 373 -15.64 5.48 8.13
N GLN A 374 -15.89 6.61 7.49
CA GLN A 374 -16.96 7.52 7.92
C GLN A 374 -18.31 7.01 7.40
N ARG A 375 -19.22 6.64 8.31
CA ARG A 375 -20.61 6.28 7.96
C ARG A 375 -21.59 7.15 8.76
N GLY A 376 -22.13 8.17 8.10
CA GLY A 376 -22.96 9.18 8.75
C GLY A 376 -22.15 9.94 9.80
N LYS A 377 -22.63 10.02 11.05
CA LYS A 377 -21.90 10.63 12.18
C LYS A 377 -20.93 9.68 12.89
N ARG A 378 -20.86 8.40 12.50
CA ARG A 378 -20.06 7.37 13.19
C ARG A 378 -18.78 7.07 12.43
N ARG A 379 -17.66 6.98 13.17
CA ARG A 379 -16.36 6.50 12.67
C ARG A 379 -16.26 4.99 12.92
N LEU A 380 -16.32 4.20 11.85
CA LEU A 380 -16.28 2.73 11.92
C LEU A 380 -14.85 2.25 11.78
N HIS A 381 -14.33 1.61 12.83
CA HIS A 381 -12.99 1.05 12.85
C HIS A 381 -12.73 0.09 11.67
N GLN A 382 -11.59 0.26 10.99
CA GLN A 382 -11.08 -0.70 10.00
C GLN A 382 -9.72 -1.23 10.44
N ASN A 383 -9.49 -2.54 10.31
CA ASN A 383 -8.22 -3.13 10.72
C ASN A 383 -7.05 -2.60 9.85
N PRO A 384 -5.86 -2.39 10.45
CA PRO A 384 -4.66 -2.08 9.69
C PRO A 384 -4.26 -3.20 8.72
N THR A 385 -3.68 -2.83 7.58
CA THR A 385 -3.06 -3.79 6.65
C THR A 385 -1.67 -4.20 7.13
N ALA A 386 -1.15 -5.33 6.64
CA ALA A 386 0.21 -5.77 6.96
C ALA A 386 1.28 -4.74 6.55
N GLY A 387 1.04 -3.98 5.48
CA GLY A 387 1.93 -2.89 5.05
C GLY A 387 1.94 -1.72 6.03
N GLU A 388 0.76 -1.33 6.54
CA GLU A 388 0.64 -0.29 7.57
C GLU A 388 1.32 -0.72 8.87
N VAL A 389 1.11 -1.96 9.30
CA VAL A 389 1.79 -2.52 10.49
C VAL A 389 3.31 -2.53 10.32
N SER A 390 3.80 -2.94 9.15
CA SER A 390 5.24 -2.98 8.85
C SER A 390 5.87 -1.58 8.86
N HIS A 391 5.13 -0.57 8.39
CA HIS A 391 5.56 0.82 8.46
C HIS A 391 5.66 1.32 9.91
N TYR A 392 4.64 1.06 10.73
CA TYR A 392 4.63 1.51 12.12
C TYR A 392 5.55 0.70 13.06
N ARG A 393 6.00 -0.47 12.62
CA ARG A 393 6.84 -1.38 13.40
C ARG A 393 8.12 -0.72 13.93
N TRP A 394 8.82 0.05 13.10
CA TRP A 394 10.06 0.71 13.54
C TRP A 394 9.83 1.66 14.73
N TRP A 395 8.71 2.40 14.71
CA TRP A 395 8.32 3.30 15.80
C TRP A 395 8.02 2.53 17.07
N LEU A 396 7.25 1.44 16.97
CA LEU A 396 6.95 0.57 18.11
C LEU A 396 8.21 -0.06 18.69
N GLU A 397 9.11 -0.55 17.84
CA GLU A 397 10.36 -1.16 18.30
C GLU A 397 11.23 -0.15 19.04
N ARG A 398 11.40 1.06 18.48
CA ARG A 398 12.16 2.12 19.15
C ARG A 398 11.52 2.57 20.46
N GLU A 399 10.20 2.66 20.50
CA GLU A 399 9.45 2.99 21.71
C GLU A 399 9.69 1.94 22.80
N LEU A 400 9.61 0.65 22.48
CA LEU A 400 9.89 -0.42 23.42
C LEU A 400 11.35 -0.47 23.86
N ASP A 401 12.30 -0.15 22.98
CA ASP A 401 13.72 -0.04 23.33
C ASP A 401 13.95 1.10 24.35
N LEU A 402 13.27 2.23 24.18
CA LEU A 402 13.37 3.40 25.08
C LEU A 402 12.60 3.22 26.39
N VAL A 403 11.47 2.52 26.36
CA VAL A 403 10.70 2.16 27.56
C VAL A 403 11.39 1.04 28.33
N ALA A 404 12.13 0.16 27.65
CA ALA A 404 12.85 -0.98 28.21
C ALA A 404 12.00 -1.87 29.15
N PRO A 405 10.83 -2.38 28.70
CA PRO A 405 10.03 -3.28 29.52
C PRO A 405 10.68 -4.65 29.64
N ARG A 406 10.41 -5.37 30.74
CA ARG A 406 10.87 -6.76 30.93
C ARG A 406 9.98 -7.76 30.20
N LEU A 407 8.69 -7.45 30.13
CA LEU A 407 7.66 -8.27 29.50
C LEU A 407 6.81 -7.43 28.55
N VAL A 408 6.64 -7.90 27.32
CA VAL A 408 5.74 -7.30 26.32
C VAL A 408 4.57 -8.22 26.05
N VAL A 409 3.35 -7.69 26.20
CA VAL A 409 2.09 -8.42 26.02
C VAL A 409 1.43 -7.96 24.72
N ALA A 410 1.33 -8.88 23.76
CA ALA A 410 0.65 -8.67 22.49
C ALA A 410 -0.85 -8.95 22.63
N LEU A 411 -1.67 -7.90 22.51
CA LEU A 411 -3.13 -7.96 22.56
C LEU A 411 -3.69 -8.13 21.14
N GLY A 412 -3.94 -9.37 20.73
CA GLY A 412 -4.54 -9.69 19.43
C GLY A 412 -3.55 -9.81 18.26
N ALA A 413 -4.09 -10.14 17.09
CA ALA A 413 -3.29 -10.63 15.96
C ALA A 413 -2.37 -9.55 15.37
N THR A 414 -2.83 -8.30 15.35
CA THR A 414 -2.06 -7.17 14.80
C THR A 414 -0.84 -6.84 15.66
N ALA A 415 -1.00 -6.85 16.99
CA ALA A 415 0.12 -6.69 17.92
C ALA A 415 1.16 -7.81 17.75
N VAL A 416 0.69 -9.06 17.58
CA VAL A 416 1.58 -10.19 17.32
C VAL A 416 2.31 -10.04 16.00
N LEU A 417 1.63 -9.62 14.92
CA LEU A 417 2.27 -9.36 13.63
C LEU A 417 3.36 -8.29 13.75
N ALA A 418 3.10 -7.21 14.49
CA ALA A 418 4.06 -6.13 14.67
C ALA A 418 5.31 -6.58 15.45
N LEU A 419 5.12 -7.33 16.54
CA LEU A 419 6.20 -7.76 17.42
C LEU A 419 6.98 -8.96 16.86
N ALA A 420 6.27 -10.01 16.41
CA ALA A 420 6.88 -11.23 15.91
C ALA A 420 7.30 -11.15 14.44
N GLY A 421 6.81 -10.17 13.68
CA GLY A 421 7.07 -10.02 12.24
C GLY A 421 6.40 -11.06 11.34
N ARG A 422 5.53 -11.89 11.90
CA ARG A 422 4.77 -12.91 11.18
C ARG A 422 3.41 -13.07 11.82
N ALA A 423 2.41 -13.43 11.01
CA ALA A 423 1.08 -13.71 11.52
C ALA A 423 1.09 -15.03 12.31
N ILE A 424 0.61 -14.98 13.55
CA ILE A 424 0.43 -16.16 14.41
C ILE A 424 -1.03 -16.20 14.86
N PRO A 425 -1.74 -17.33 14.72
CA PRO A 425 -3.12 -17.46 15.20
C PRO A 425 -3.22 -17.31 16.72
N VAL A 426 -3.74 -16.18 17.19
CA VAL A 426 -3.79 -15.81 18.62
C VAL A 426 -4.51 -16.85 19.47
N THR A 427 -5.64 -17.38 19.00
CA THR A 427 -6.46 -18.34 19.75
C THR A 427 -5.71 -19.63 20.12
N ARG A 428 -4.73 -20.03 19.30
CA ARG A 428 -3.88 -21.21 19.53
C ARG A 428 -2.55 -20.89 20.20
N ALA A 429 -2.18 -19.61 20.27
CA ALA A 429 -0.88 -19.16 20.72
C ALA A 429 -0.94 -18.36 22.03
N ARG A 430 -2.05 -18.42 22.78
CA ARG A 430 -2.21 -17.69 24.04
C ARG A 430 -1.18 -18.15 25.07
N GLY A 431 -0.28 -17.27 25.47
CA GLY A 431 0.71 -17.51 26.52
C GLY A 431 2.10 -16.96 26.25
N PRO A 432 3.10 -17.43 27.01
CA PRO A 432 4.49 -17.01 26.85
C PRO A 432 4.95 -17.18 25.40
N ALA A 433 5.69 -16.19 24.90
CA ALA A 433 6.16 -16.13 23.53
C ALA A 433 7.53 -15.46 23.46
N GLU A 434 8.23 -15.66 22.35
CA GLU A 434 9.48 -14.98 22.07
C GLU A 434 9.31 -14.09 20.85
N PHE A 435 9.61 -12.80 21.03
CA PHE A 435 9.59 -11.80 19.95
C PHE A 435 11.01 -11.42 19.49
N GLY A 436 12.05 -12.03 20.07
CA GLY A 436 13.44 -11.90 19.63
C GLY A 436 14.13 -10.59 19.98
N ARG A 437 13.70 -9.88 21.04
CA ARG A 437 14.17 -8.50 21.36
C ARG A 437 14.37 -8.19 22.84
N GLY A 438 15.19 -8.95 23.58
CA GLY A 438 15.65 -8.56 24.93
C GLY A 438 14.60 -8.49 26.05
N TYR A 439 13.30 -8.56 25.71
CA TYR A 439 12.17 -8.72 26.61
C TYR A 439 11.50 -10.08 26.40
N ALA A 440 10.88 -10.59 27.46
CA ALA A 440 9.96 -11.72 27.35
C ALA A 440 8.69 -11.30 26.61
N GLY A 441 8.04 -12.25 25.94
CA GLY A 441 6.77 -12.01 25.25
C GLY A 441 5.62 -12.77 25.89
N PHE A 442 4.40 -12.24 25.73
CA PHE A 442 3.17 -12.95 26.02
C PHE A 442 2.12 -12.60 24.98
N ILE A 443 1.34 -13.58 24.51
CA ILE A 443 0.27 -13.39 23.53
C ILE A 443 -1.08 -13.63 24.21
N THR A 444 -2.02 -12.73 24.00
CA THR A 444 -3.42 -12.94 24.40
C THR A 444 -4.40 -12.27 23.43
N VAL A 445 -5.70 -12.47 23.64
CA VAL A 445 -6.76 -11.88 22.83
C VAL A 445 -6.86 -10.37 23.07
N HIS A 446 -7.33 -9.63 22.06
CA HIS A 446 -7.58 -8.20 22.21
C HIS A 446 -8.88 -7.95 23.01
N PRO A 447 -8.94 -6.99 23.95
CA PRO A 447 -10.14 -6.70 24.75
C PRO A 447 -11.41 -6.42 23.93
N SER A 448 -11.27 -5.84 22.73
CA SER A 448 -12.41 -5.58 21.83
C SER A 448 -13.05 -6.85 21.29
N TYR A 449 -12.34 -7.98 21.24
CA TYR A 449 -12.91 -9.27 20.87
C TYR A 449 -13.99 -9.71 21.88
N LEU A 450 -13.73 -9.53 23.17
CA LEU A 450 -14.65 -9.90 24.24
C LEU A 450 -15.96 -9.10 24.16
N LEU A 451 -15.87 -7.82 23.78
CA LEU A 451 -17.06 -6.96 23.61
C LEU A 451 -17.95 -7.39 22.45
N ARG A 452 -17.42 -8.14 21.47
CA ARG A 452 -18.14 -8.61 20.27
C ARG A 452 -18.72 -10.01 20.42
N LEU A 453 -18.42 -10.71 21.51
CA LEU A 453 -18.96 -12.05 21.77
C LEU A 453 -20.47 -11.99 22.07
N PRO A 454 -21.22 -13.07 21.77
CA PRO A 454 -22.58 -13.25 22.26
C PRO A 454 -22.62 -13.25 23.80
N GLU A 455 -23.72 -12.79 24.40
CA GLU A 455 -23.82 -12.57 25.86
C GLU A 455 -23.43 -13.81 26.67
N GLY A 456 -23.91 -15.00 26.28
CA GLY A 456 -23.61 -16.26 26.99
C GLY A 456 -22.14 -16.71 26.95
N ALA A 457 -21.29 -16.10 26.11
CA ALA A 457 -19.87 -16.44 26.01
C ALA A 457 -18.94 -15.36 26.59
N LYS A 458 -19.48 -14.19 26.97
CA LYS A 458 -18.68 -13.05 27.44
C LYS A 458 -18.02 -13.31 28.79
N GLU A 459 -18.77 -13.89 29.74
CA GLU A 459 -18.27 -14.14 31.11
C GLU A 459 -17.10 -15.12 31.11
N GLU A 460 -17.25 -16.26 30.42
CA GLU A 460 -16.20 -17.27 30.29
C GLU A 460 -14.96 -16.70 29.59
N ALA A 461 -15.15 -15.97 28.48
CA ALA A 461 -14.04 -15.35 27.77
C ALA A 461 -13.34 -14.25 28.61
N TYR A 462 -14.09 -13.50 29.41
CA TYR A 462 -13.54 -12.52 30.34
C TYR A 462 -12.73 -13.18 31.45
N ALA A 463 -13.26 -14.22 32.08
CA ALA A 463 -12.54 -14.99 33.10
C ALA A 463 -11.24 -15.59 32.54
N ALA A 464 -11.28 -16.14 31.32
CA ALA A 464 -10.09 -16.65 30.64
C ALA A 464 -9.08 -15.54 30.29
N PHE A 465 -9.54 -14.32 30.01
CA PHE A 465 -8.67 -13.17 29.77
C PHE A 465 -8.00 -12.68 31.06
N VAL A 466 -8.75 -12.61 32.18
CA VAL A 466 -8.20 -12.30 33.50
C VAL A 466 -7.16 -13.36 33.91
N ALA A 467 -7.40 -14.64 33.64
CA ALA A 467 -6.44 -15.71 33.89
C ALA A 467 -5.12 -15.54 33.11
N ASP A 468 -5.17 -15.09 31.85
CA ASP A 468 -3.97 -14.74 31.10
C ASP A 468 -3.23 -13.55 31.74
N LEU A 469 -3.95 -12.52 32.19
CA LEU A 469 -3.34 -11.37 32.84
C LEU A 469 -2.71 -11.73 34.20
N ARG A 470 -3.28 -12.67 34.96
CA ARG A 470 -2.66 -13.19 36.18
C ARG A 470 -1.30 -13.83 35.88
N ARG A 471 -1.26 -14.70 34.85
CA ARG A 471 -0.02 -15.30 34.36
C ARG A 471 1.00 -14.28 33.86
N VAL A 472 0.54 -13.20 33.22
CA VAL A 472 1.39 -12.06 32.84
C VAL A 472 2.00 -11.40 34.08
N GLY A 473 1.19 -11.15 35.12
CA GLY A 473 1.65 -10.59 36.38
C GLY A 473 2.65 -11.50 37.12
N ASP A 474 2.39 -12.81 37.14
CA ASP A 474 3.30 -13.81 37.69
C ASP A 474 4.63 -13.82 36.94
N LEU A 475 4.58 -13.90 35.61
CA LEU A 475 5.76 -13.89 34.77
C LEU A 475 6.57 -12.61 34.94
N ALA A 476 5.92 -11.44 35.02
CA ALA A 476 6.58 -10.17 35.25
C ALA A 476 7.30 -10.13 36.61
N ARG A 477 6.71 -10.71 37.67
CA ARG A 477 7.35 -10.85 38.99
C ARG A 477 8.53 -11.81 38.96
N THR A 478 8.41 -12.95 38.28
CA THR A 478 9.52 -13.90 38.13
C THR A 478 10.66 -13.31 37.33
N LEU A 479 10.34 -12.57 36.27
CA LEU A 479 11.33 -11.82 35.52
C LEU A 479 11.93 -10.71 36.36
N ALA A 480 11.27 -10.25 37.44
CA ALA A 480 11.69 -9.16 38.32
C ALA A 480 12.72 -9.55 39.38
N ALA A 481 12.56 -10.75 39.94
CA ALA A 481 13.52 -11.42 40.80
C ALA A 481 14.82 -11.75 40.05
#